data_AF-A0A5X8C0Z3-F1
#
_entry.id   AF-A0A5X8C0Z3-F1
#
_cell.length_a   1.000
_cell.length_b   1.000
_cell.length_c   1.000
_cell.angle_alpha   90.00
_cell.angle_beta   90.00
_cell.angle_gamma   90.00
#
_symmetry.space_group_name_H-M   'P 1'
#
loop_
_entity.id
_entity.type
_entity.pdbx_description
1 polymer ?
#
loop_
_entity_poly.entity_id
_entity_poly.type
_entity_poly.pdbx_seq_one_letter_code
_entity_poly.pdbx_strand_id
1 'polypeptide(L)'
;MVRCKGRYHSELNYRALAKLFGVVTPDLPPLEHENVHYADAAEVEITALRQRIAELEARKVNLSKLSVGEVMYVSGFSRDYAEGWCAGNDNAIHEIRTAGIKVKGG
;
A
#
# COMPACT_ATOMS: atom_id res chain seq x y z
N MET A 1 -31.39 10.29 24.17
CA MET A 1 -31.81 8.93 23.79
C MET A 1 -30.59 8.02 23.87
N VAL A 2 -30.53 7.14 24.88
CA VAL A 2 -29.34 6.33 25.21
C VAL A 2 -29.19 5.23 24.15
N ARG A 3 -28.11 5.28 23.35
CA ARG A 3 -27.76 4.20 22.41
C ARG A 3 -27.06 3.09 23.20
N CYS A 4 -27.83 2.08 23.63
CA CYS A 4 -27.31 0.89 24.27
C CYS A 4 -26.54 0.03 23.25
N LYS A 5 -25.21 0.18 23.20
CA LYS A 5 -24.28 -0.60 22.35
C LYS A 5 -24.30 -2.13 22.59
N GLY A 6 -25.08 -2.63 23.55
CA GLY A 6 -25.22 -4.06 23.86
C GLY A 6 -26.40 -4.78 23.20
N ARG A 7 -27.32 -4.06 22.52
CA ARG A 7 -28.55 -4.67 21.93
C ARG A 7 -28.26 -5.73 20.87
N TYR A 8 -27.22 -5.50 20.07
CA TYR A 8 -26.91 -6.35 18.91
C TYR A 8 -26.62 -7.81 19.31
N HIS A 9 -25.79 -8.03 20.32
CA HIS A 9 -25.41 -9.38 20.75
C HIS A 9 -26.57 -10.12 21.45
N SER A 10 -27.35 -9.44 22.29
CA SER A 10 -28.53 -10.04 22.92
C SER A 10 -29.63 -10.38 21.91
N GLU A 11 -29.85 -9.53 20.91
CA GLU A 11 -30.84 -9.77 19.85
C GLU A 11 -30.40 -10.89 18.90
N LEU A 12 -29.10 -10.97 18.57
CA LEU A 12 -28.53 -12.10 17.84
C LEU A 12 -28.69 -13.42 18.62
N ASN A 13 -28.38 -13.42 19.91
CA ASN A 13 -28.54 -14.60 20.76
C ASN A 13 -30.01 -15.02 20.86
N TYR A 14 -30.94 -14.08 21.02
CA TYR A 14 -32.37 -14.37 21.06
C TYR A 14 -32.89 -14.99 19.75
N ARG A 15 -32.47 -14.46 18.60
CA ARG A 15 -32.79 -15.05 17.29
C ARG A 15 -32.17 -16.42 17.09
N ALA A 16 -30.93 -16.62 17.53
CA ALA A 16 -30.25 -17.91 17.44
C ALA A 16 -30.99 -18.98 18.26
N LEU A 17 -31.40 -18.63 19.49
CA LEU A 17 -32.22 -19.49 20.34
C LEU A 17 -33.59 -19.77 19.72
N ALA A 18 -34.28 -18.74 19.23
CA ALA A 18 -35.58 -18.91 18.59
C ALA A 18 -35.52 -19.83 17.37
N LYS A 19 -34.48 -19.70 16.55
CA LYS A 19 -34.21 -20.60 15.41
C LYS A 19 -33.90 -22.03 15.87
N LEU A 20 -33.13 -22.21 16.94
CA LEU A 20 -32.79 -23.51 17.51
C LEU A 20 -34.04 -24.27 17.99
N PHE A 21 -34.98 -23.55 18.60
CA PHE A 21 -36.23 -24.12 19.12
C PHE A 21 -37.41 -24.03 18.13
N GLY A 22 -37.19 -23.56 16.90
CA GLY A 22 -38.23 -23.47 15.86
C GLY A 22 -39.36 -22.50 16.18
N VAL A 23 -39.15 -21.51 17.05
CA VAL A 23 -40.15 -20.51 17.45
C VAL A 23 -40.00 -19.22 16.67
N VAL A 24 -41.11 -18.57 16.35
CA VAL A 24 -41.14 -17.29 15.64
C VAL A 24 -40.79 -16.15 16.61
N THR A 25 -39.98 -15.18 16.18
CA THR A 25 -39.70 -13.94 16.92
C THR A 25 -40.53 -12.78 16.36
N PRO A 26 -41.79 -12.58 16.78
CA PRO A 26 -42.68 -11.58 16.19
C PRO A 26 -42.25 -10.14 16.51
N ASP A 27 -41.55 -9.93 17.62
CA ASP A 27 -41.29 -8.59 18.17
C ASP A 27 -39.99 -7.93 17.68
N LEU A 28 -39.18 -8.64 16.88
CA LEU A 28 -37.88 -8.14 16.47
C LEU A 28 -37.90 -7.60 15.03
N PRO A 29 -37.62 -6.30 14.80
CA PRO A 29 -37.52 -5.72 13.46
C PRO A 29 -36.41 -6.42 12.66
N PRO A 30 -36.42 -6.42 11.32
CA PRO A 30 -35.35 -7.05 10.53
C PRO A 30 -33.95 -6.57 10.96
N LEU A 31 -32.97 -7.48 11.00
CA LEU A 31 -31.58 -7.07 11.27
C LEU A 31 -31.07 -6.23 10.11
N GLU A 32 -30.93 -4.93 10.32
CA GLU A 32 -30.09 -4.10 9.45
C GLU A 32 -28.64 -4.52 9.68
N HIS A 33 -28.01 -5.07 8.63
CA HIS A 33 -26.60 -5.43 8.71
C HIS A 33 -25.77 -4.15 8.71
N GLU A 34 -25.44 -3.64 9.90
CA GLU A 34 -24.49 -2.51 10.09
C GLU A 34 -23.13 -2.79 9.41
N ASN A 35 -22.82 -4.06 9.17
CA ASN A 35 -21.61 -4.53 8.48
C ASN A 35 -21.55 -4.20 6.97
N VAL A 36 -22.67 -3.89 6.32
CA VAL A 36 -22.68 -3.58 4.87
C VAL A 36 -21.95 -2.25 4.61
N HIS A 37 -22.14 -1.26 5.49
CA HIS A 37 -21.49 0.05 5.35
C HIS A 37 -19.98 0.03 5.61
N TYR A 38 -19.49 -0.90 6.46
CA TYR A 38 -18.06 -1.08 6.70
C TYR A 38 -17.36 -1.83 5.56
N ALA A 39 -18.05 -2.76 4.90
CA ALA A 39 -17.52 -3.46 3.73
C ALA A 39 -17.23 -2.47 2.60
N ASP A 40 -18.18 -1.59 2.28
CA ASP A 40 -18.02 -0.59 1.23
C ASP A 40 -16.88 0.41 1.53
N ALA A 41 -16.78 0.87 2.78
CA ALA A 41 -15.71 1.77 3.19
C ALA A 41 -14.31 1.11 3.15
N ALA A 42 -14.21 -0.15 3.59
CA ALA A 42 -12.96 -0.90 3.56
C ALA A 42 -12.51 -1.21 2.12
N GLU A 43 -13.45 -1.49 1.21
CA GLU A 43 -13.13 -1.72 -0.21
C GLU A 43 -12.56 -0.48 -0.90
N VAL A 44 -13.10 0.71 -0.59
CA VAL A 44 -12.56 1.98 -1.09
C VAL A 44 -11.15 2.22 -0.57
N GLU A 45 -10.91 2.00 0.72
CA GLU A 45 -9.59 2.19 1.32
C GLU A 45 -8.56 1.20 0.74
N ILE A 46 -8.91 -0.08 0.61
CA ILE A 46 -8.06 -1.10 -0.02
C ILE A 46 -7.71 -0.71 -1.45
N THR A 47 -8.67 -0.19 -2.21
CA THR A 47 -8.45 0.24 -3.60
C THR A 47 -7.48 1.43 -3.66
N ALA A 48 -7.68 2.44 -2.80
CA ALA A 48 -6.79 3.60 -2.72
C ALA A 48 -5.36 3.20 -2.31
N LEU A 49 -5.22 2.28 -1.35
CA LEU A 49 -3.92 1.76 -0.92
C LEU A 49 -3.22 0.97 -2.03
N ARG A 50 -3.95 0.09 -2.74
CA ARG A 50 -3.40 -0.65 -3.89
C ARG A 50 -2.94 0.30 -5.00
N GLN A 51 -3.71 1.34 -5.30
CA GLN A 51 -3.31 2.36 -6.26
C GLN A 51 -2.03 3.08 -5.80
N ARG A 52 -1.94 3.43 -4.52
CA ARG A 52 -0.74 4.07 -3.97
C ARG A 52 0.49 3.16 -4.02
N ILE A 53 0.34 1.88 -3.73
CA ILE A 53 1.41 0.89 -3.85
C ILE A 53 1.88 0.83 -5.32
N ALA A 54 0.96 0.69 -6.27
CA ALA A 54 1.30 0.66 -7.70
C ALA A 54 2.04 1.92 -8.16
N GLU A 55 1.60 3.11 -7.72
CA GLU A 55 2.31 4.36 -7.99
C GLU A 55 3.74 4.36 -7.44
N LEU A 56 3.93 3.87 -6.21
CA LEU A 56 5.25 3.81 -5.57
C LEU A 56 6.16 2.78 -6.24
N GLU A 57 5.63 1.61 -6.60
CA GLU A 57 6.36 0.55 -7.31
C GLU A 57 6.74 0.96 -8.74
N ALA A 58 6.00 1.90 -9.35
CA ALA A 58 6.33 2.47 -10.65
C ALA A 58 7.45 3.53 -10.58
N ARG A 59 7.73 4.10 -9.41
CA ARG A 59 8.79 5.11 -9.26
C ARG A 59 10.15 4.49 -9.55
N LYS A 60 11.01 5.32 -10.14
CA LYS A 60 12.39 5.00 -10.45
C LYS A 60 13.29 6.10 -9.94
N VAL A 61 14.38 5.73 -9.28
CA VAL A 61 15.44 6.66 -8.87
C VAL A 61 16.09 7.22 -10.13
N ASN A 62 16.26 8.54 -10.16
CA ASN A 62 16.96 9.20 -11.24
C ASN A 62 18.45 9.26 -10.90
N LEU A 63 19.24 8.42 -11.54
CA LEU A 63 20.69 8.39 -11.38
C LEU A 63 21.30 8.24 -12.77
N SER A 64 21.90 9.32 -13.27
CA SER A 64 22.41 9.39 -14.64
C SER A 64 23.63 8.51 -14.79
N LYS A 65 23.63 7.63 -15.79
CA LYS A 65 24.82 6.87 -16.20
C LYS A 65 25.55 7.64 -17.30
N LEU A 66 26.64 8.29 -16.92
CA LEU A 66 27.53 9.01 -17.82
C LEU A 66 28.80 8.18 -18.07
N SER A 67 29.34 8.30 -19.27
CA SER A 67 30.67 7.80 -19.60
C SER A 67 31.75 8.65 -18.94
N VAL A 68 32.94 8.07 -18.78
CA VAL A 68 34.11 8.79 -18.26
C VAL A 68 34.37 10.08 -19.05
N GLY A 69 34.24 10.04 -20.38
CA GLY A 69 34.44 11.22 -21.23
C GLY A 69 33.42 12.34 -20.97
N GLU A 70 32.15 12.00 -20.76
CA GLU A 70 31.11 12.98 -20.40
C GLU A 70 31.38 13.57 -19.01
N VAL A 71 31.80 12.75 -18.05
CA VAL A 71 32.16 13.23 -16.70
C VAL A 71 33.39 14.12 -16.75
N MET A 72 34.40 13.76 -17.54
CA MET A 72 35.58 14.60 -17.78
C MET A 72 35.16 15.96 -18.34
N TYR A 73 34.26 16.01 -19.31
CA TYR A 73 33.79 17.27 -19.89
C TYR A 73 33.16 18.19 -18.83
N VAL A 74 32.35 17.66 -17.92
CA VAL A 74 31.67 18.47 -16.88
C VAL A 74 32.53 18.75 -15.64
N SER A 75 33.63 18.01 -15.43
CA SER A 75 34.48 18.09 -14.24
C SER A 75 35.81 18.83 -14.46
N GLY A 76 36.01 19.42 -15.63
CA GLY A 76 37.28 20.10 -15.96
C GLY A 76 38.39 19.14 -16.38
N PHE A 77 38.03 18.04 -17.03
CA PHE A 77 38.90 17.04 -17.65
C PHE A 77 39.82 16.26 -16.70
N SER A 78 39.48 16.17 -15.41
CA SER A 78 40.18 15.27 -14.50
C SER A 78 39.78 13.82 -14.74
N ARG A 79 40.73 13.01 -15.22
CA ARG A 79 40.49 11.59 -15.52
C ARG A 79 40.28 10.77 -14.26
N ASP A 80 41.15 10.91 -13.26
CA ASP A 80 41.07 10.15 -12.01
C ASP A 80 39.75 10.42 -11.27
N TYR A 81 39.30 11.68 -11.28
CA TYR A 81 38.00 12.04 -10.75
C TYR A 81 36.86 11.38 -11.53
N ALA A 82 36.90 11.44 -12.86
CA ALA A 82 35.84 10.90 -13.72
C ALA A 82 35.72 9.38 -13.60
N GLU A 83 36.84 8.66 -13.56
CA GLU A 83 36.86 7.21 -13.34
C GLU A 83 36.34 6.84 -11.95
N GLY A 84 36.75 7.58 -10.90
CA GLY A 84 36.24 7.39 -9.54
C GLY A 84 34.74 7.66 -9.43
N TRP A 85 34.24 8.71 -10.09
CA TRP A 85 32.81 9.02 -10.13
C TRP A 85 32.01 7.91 -10.82
N CYS A 86 32.47 7.43 -11.99
CA CYS A 86 31.80 6.35 -12.72
C CYS A 86 31.76 5.05 -11.89
N ALA A 87 32.89 4.67 -11.28
CA ALA A 87 32.96 3.49 -10.42
C ALA A 87 32.02 3.60 -9.20
N GLY A 88 32.01 4.76 -8.54
CA GLY A 88 31.10 5.02 -7.42
C GLY A 88 29.63 5.00 -7.84
N ASN A 89 29.31 5.52 -9.03
CA ASN A 89 27.96 5.53 -9.58
C ASN A 89 27.48 4.11 -9.92
N ASP A 90 28.32 3.28 -10.53
CA ASP A 90 28.00 1.88 -10.80
C ASP A 90 27.76 1.09 -9.50
N ASN A 91 28.56 1.35 -8.45
CA ASN A 91 28.32 0.78 -7.13
C ASN A 91 26.99 1.24 -6.51
N ALA A 92 26.67 2.53 -6.60
CA ALA A 92 25.39 3.05 -6.12
C ALA A 92 24.20 2.43 -6.86
N ILE A 93 24.28 2.28 -8.19
CA ILE A 93 23.25 1.60 -9.00
C ILE A 93 23.09 0.15 -8.54
N HIS A 94 24.19 -0.56 -8.29
CA HIS A 94 24.17 -1.93 -7.80
C HIS A 94 23.43 -2.05 -6.46
N GLU A 95 23.78 -1.22 -5.48
CA GLU A 95 23.16 -1.25 -4.15
C GLU A 95 21.66 -0.90 -4.21
N ILE A 96 21.29 0.11 -5.00
CA ILE A 96 19.87 0.50 -5.18
C ILE A 96 19.07 -0.68 -5.77
N ARG A 97 19.62 -1.38 -6.76
CA ARG A 97 18.97 -2.55 -7.37
C ARG A 97 18.89 -3.74 -6.42
N THR A 98 19.93 -3.97 -5.62
CA THR A 98 19.97 -5.01 -4.59
C THR A 98 18.87 -4.78 -3.55
N ALA A 99 18.56 -3.52 -3.23
CA ALA A 99 17.43 -3.14 -2.39
C ALA A 99 16.04 -3.28 -3.07
N GLY A 100 15.97 -3.76 -4.32
CA GLY A 100 14.73 -3.92 -5.08
C GLY A 100 14.17 -2.62 -5.67
N ILE A 101 14.95 -1.53 -5.65
CA ILE A 101 14.52 -0.22 -6.14
C ILE A 101 14.91 -0.06 -7.61
N LYS A 102 13.99 0.43 -8.43
CA LYS A 102 14.22 0.65 -9.87
C LYS A 102 15.01 1.94 -10.09
N VAL A 103 15.95 1.92 -11.04
CA VAL A 103 16.73 3.09 -11.50
C VAL A 103 16.31 3.44 -12.94
N LYS A 104 16.29 4.73 -13.30
CA LYS A 104 16.03 5.16 -14.68
C LYS A 104 17.24 4.85 -15.59
N GLY A 105 16.98 4.32 -16.79
CA GLY A 105 17.96 4.30 -17.87
C GLY A 105 19.12 3.34 -17.73
N GLY A 106 18.99 2.30 -16.89
CA GLY A 106 19.99 1.24 -16.78
C GLY A 106 19.36 -0.13 -16.68
#